data_AF-A0A9R1Q5K8-F1
#
_entry.id   AF-A0A9R1Q5K8-F1
#
_cell.length_a   1.000
_cell.length_b   1.000
_cell.length_c   1.000
_cell.angle_alpha   90.00
_cell.angle_beta   90.00
_cell.angle_gamma   90.00
#
_symmetry.space_group_name_H-M   'P 1'
#
loop_
_entity.id
_entity.type
_entity.pdbx_description
1 polymer ?
#
loop_
_entity_poly.entity_id
_entity_poly.type
_entity_poly.pdbx_seq_one_letter_code
_entity_poly.pdbx_strand_id
1 'polypeptide(L)'
;MGGQDKRCLPSMPACNGEHGGKKARQQALCETGHVVCGYCRGAHGEACGRADTHCPELDAVVGATKVPCAYRDFGCDRFLVYHGAAEHKRVCPWMPCSCPQTGCAFLGPPAALLDHCSAEHSRPIIQVRYGRPWTLSLPLAQRWHVMVGQEDRSVFLVSLADLGVAATAVSLLCVRPDGAVALPAAPHFWCKLSVEHPRGDKDEMVMMASAVSSSPLSAGPPVPGQGMFVAVPHELMSGDVLAISVRIDQLQPPPPASTAVAARAPASPPPSHARTTTRRLQ
;
A
#
# COMPACT_ATOMS: atom_id res chain seq x y z
N MET A 1 -48.50 31.13 13.62
CA MET A 1 -47.54 30.09 14.04
C MET A 1 -47.94 28.81 13.33
N GLY A 2 -47.44 28.44 12.17
CA GLY A 2 -46.05 28.44 11.70
C GLY A 2 -45.72 27.00 11.29
N GLY A 3 -46.50 26.44 10.36
CA GLY A 3 -46.28 25.08 9.84
C GLY A 3 -45.06 25.10 8.93
N GLN A 4 -43.92 24.63 9.44
CA GLN A 4 -42.75 24.39 8.60
C GLN A 4 -42.96 23.06 7.87
N ASP A 5 -43.47 23.20 6.65
CA ASP A 5 -43.43 22.20 5.59
C ASP A 5 -41.95 21.93 5.27
N LYS A 6 -41.32 21.01 6.01
CA LYS A 6 -39.92 20.61 5.85
C LYS A 6 -39.79 19.73 4.60
N ARG A 7 -40.00 20.33 3.43
CA ARG A 7 -39.64 19.74 2.13
C ARG A 7 -38.15 19.44 2.16
N CYS A 8 -37.80 18.17 2.12
CA CYS A 8 -36.42 17.73 1.93
C CYS A 8 -35.95 18.22 0.55
N LEU A 9 -34.92 19.07 0.53
CA LEU A 9 -34.35 19.59 -0.70
C LEU A 9 -33.82 18.41 -1.56
N PRO A 10 -34.04 18.41 -2.88
CA PRO A 10 -33.67 17.31 -3.79
C PRO A 10 -32.15 17.13 -4.00
N SER A 11 -31.33 17.89 -3.29
CA SER A 11 -29.88 17.93 -3.45
C SER A 11 -29.18 17.53 -2.15
N MET A 12 -29.34 16.26 -1.75
CA MET A 12 -28.40 15.65 -0.80
C MET A 12 -27.12 15.29 -1.57
N PRO A 13 -25.92 15.60 -1.06
CA PRO A 13 -24.69 15.08 -1.66
C PRO A 13 -24.78 13.55 -1.64
N ALA A 14 -24.55 12.92 -2.79
CA ALA A 14 -24.45 11.47 -2.86
C ALA A 14 -23.42 11.01 -1.83
N CYS A 15 -23.75 10.01 -1.01
CA CYS A 15 -22.76 9.37 -0.15
C CYS A 15 -21.65 8.83 -1.07
N ASN A 16 -20.44 9.39 -1.03
CA ASN A 16 -19.34 8.99 -1.93
C ASN A 16 -18.84 7.55 -1.73
N GLY A 17 -19.48 6.77 -0.84
CA GLY A 17 -19.12 5.37 -0.56
C GLY A 17 -17.77 5.21 0.15
N GLU A 18 -17.16 6.31 0.60
CA GLU A 18 -15.81 6.32 1.20
C GLU A 18 -15.78 5.72 2.62
N HIS A 19 -16.97 5.54 3.21
CA HIS A 19 -17.17 4.94 4.52
C HIS A 19 -17.26 3.42 4.37
N GLY A 20 -16.14 2.73 4.57
CA GLY A 20 -16.10 1.27 4.59
C GLY A 20 -16.83 0.65 5.79
N GLY A 21 -17.28 -0.59 5.65
CA GLY A 21 -17.78 -1.42 6.76
C GLY A 21 -19.26 -1.83 6.68
N LYS A 22 -19.65 -2.81 7.50
CA LYS A 22 -20.98 -3.44 7.47
C LYS A 22 -22.14 -2.45 7.69
N LYS A 23 -21.93 -1.40 8.49
CA LYS A 23 -22.95 -0.37 8.79
C LYS A 23 -23.22 0.58 7.61
N ALA A 24 -22.23 0.78 6.72
CA ALA A 24 -22.40 1.59 5.52
C ALA A 24 -23.14 0.84 4.39
N ARG A 25 -23.29 -0.48 4.52
CA ARG A 25 -23.98 -1.35 3.54
C ARG A 25 -25.49 -1.44 3.76
N GLN A 26 -25.96 -1.10 4.97
CA GLN A 26 -27.37 -1.15 5.33
C GLN A 26 -28.05 0.15 4.92
N GLN A 27 -29.10 0.04 4.14
CA GLN A 27 -29.96 1.15 3.73
C GLN A 27 -31.18 1.21 4.61
N ALA A 28 -31.49 2.43 5.04
CA ALA A 28 -32.67 2.76 5.80
C ALA A 28 -33.54 3.72 4.99
N LEU A 29 -34.85 3.51 5.10
CA LEU A 29 -35.88 4.39 4.57
C LEU A 29 -36.48 5.20 5.71
N CYS A 30 -36.77 6.48 5.46
CA CYS A 30 -37.67 7.23 6.34
C CYS A 30 -39.12 7.10 5.87
N GLU A 31 -40.06 7.52 6.73
CA GLU A 31 -41.51 7.53 6.45
C GLU A 31 -41.89 8.34 5.19
N THR A 32 -41.02 9.26 4.75
CA THR A 32 -41.19 10.06 3.52
C THR A 32 -40.44 9.50 2.30
N GLY A 33 -39.84 8.31 2.39
CA GLY A 33 -39.27 7.58 1.26
C GLY A 33 -37.80 7.91 0.90
N HIS A 34 -37.08 8.69 1.72
CA HIS A 34 -35.66 8.94 1.49
C HIS A 34 -34.80 7.74 1.89
N VAL A 35 -33.82 7.41 1.03
CA VAL A 35 -32.83 6.36 1.28
C VAL A 35 -31.56 6.96 1.87
N VAL A 36 -31.13 6.44 3.02
CA VAL A 36 -29.84 6.81 3.64
C VAL A 36 -29.08 5.55 4.06
N CYS A 37 -27.75 5.53 3.94
CA CYS A 37 -26.97 4.43 4.50
C CYS A 37 -26.83 4.60 6.02
N GLY A 38 -26.62 3.48 6.74
CA GLY A 38 -26.52 3.48 8.20
C GLY A 38 -25.42 4.37 8.77
N TYR A 39 -24.35 4.65 8.01
CA TYR A 39 -23.34 5.63 8.38
C TYR A 39 -23.86 7.08 8.29
N CYS A 40 -24.39 7.47 7.12
CA CYS A 40 -24.92 8.82 6.89
C CYS A 40 -26.12 9.13 7.79
N ARG A 41 -26.92 8.12 8.15
CA ARG A 41 -28.01 8.25 9.14
C ARG A 41 -27.51 8.78 10.49
N GLY A 42 -26.34 8.33 10.96
CA GLY A 42 -25.76 8.81 12.23
C GLY A 42 -25.08 10.17 12.13
N ALA A 43 -24.65 10.57 10.93
CA ALA A 43 -23.91 11.81 10.69
C ALA A 43 -24.82 13.00 10.32
N HIS A 44 -25.96 12.76 9.67
CA HIS A 44 -26.85 13.83 9.20
C HIS A 44 -28.05 14.01 10.15
N GLY A 45 -27.93 14.98 11.05
CA GLY A 45 -28.74 15.08 12.27
C GLY A 45 -30.18 15.58 12.18
N GLU A 46 -30.75 16.00 11.05
CA GLU A 46 -32.06 16.73 11.14
C GLU A 46 -33.12 16.42 10.05
N ALA A 47 -32.76 15.89 8.86
CA ALA A 47 -33.76 15.67 7.78
C ALA A 47 -34.15 14.20 7.55
N CYS A 48 -33.22 13.25 7.77
CA CYS A 48 -33.44 11.81 7.60
C CYS A 48 -32.92 10.95 8.76
N GLY A 49 -32.50 11.56 9.88
CA GLY A 49 -32.00 10.83 11.06
C GLY A 49 -33.03 9.89 11.70
N ARG A 50 -34.32 10.02 11.33
CA ARG A 50 -35.44 9.15 11.73
C ARG A 50 -35.67 7.96 10.80
N ALA A 51 -34.87 7.76 9.76
CA ALA A 51 -34.93 6.54 8.95
C ALA A 51 -34.53 5.33 9.81
N ASP A 52 -35.49 4.60 10.34
CA ASP A 52 -35.30 3.46 11.24
C ASP A 52 -35.60 2.11 10.58
N THR A 53 -36.32 2.14 9.46
CA THR A 53 -36.75 0.95 8.73
C THR A 53 -35.64 0.49 7.78
N HIS A 54 -34.97 -0.61 8.14
CA HIS A 54 -34.02 -1.31 7.27
C HIS A 54 -34.74 -1.86 6.03
N CYS A 55 -34.13 -1.69 4.85
CA CYS A 55 -34.69 -2.18 3.58
C CYS A 55 -33.75 -3.20 2.92
N PRO A 56 -34.01 -4.51 3.07
CA PRO A 56 -33.24 -5.58 2.46
C PRO A 56 -33.22 -5.52 0.92
N GLU A 57 -34.28 -5.04 0.28
CA GLU A 57 -34.39 -4.93 -1.16
C GLU A 57 -33.40 -3.91 -1.72
N LEU A 58 -33.29 -2.76 -1.05
CA LEU A 58 -32.31 -1.72 -1.37
C LEU A 58 -30.88 -2.21 -1.07
N ASP A 59 -30.67 -2.95 0.01
CA ASP A 59 -29.41 -3.67 0.26
C ASP A 59 -29.03 -4.62 -0.87
N ALA A 60 -30.00 -5.36 -1.42
CA ALA A 60 -29.78 -6.23 -2.57
C ALA A 60 -29.44 -5.42 -3.83
N VAL A 61 -30.14 -4.32 -4.09
CA VAL A 61 -29.88 -3.43 -5.24
C VAL A 61 -28.48 -2.83 -5.16
N VAL A 62 -28.09 -2.22 -4.04
CA VAL A 62 -26.73 -1.67 -3.87
C VAL A 62 -25.67 -2.77 -3.82
N GLY A 63 -26.01 -3.94 -3.30
CA GLY A 63 -25.15 -5.13 -3.33
C GLY A 63 -24.91 -5.66 -4.75
N ALA A 64 -25.87 -5.47 -5.66
CA ALA A 64 -25.76 -5.87 -7.07
C ALA A 64 -25.22 -4.75 -7.98
N THR A 65 -25.35 -3.49 -7.56
CA THR A 65 -24.94 -2.32 -8.35
C THR A 65 -23.42 -2.30 -8.52
N LYS A 66 -22.97 -2.31 -9.78
CA LYS A 66 -21.56 -2.20 -10.13
C LYS A 66 -21.26 -0.83 -10.73
N VAL A 67 -20.13 -0.27 -10.34
CA VAL A 67 -19.59 0.99 -10.88
C VAL A 67 -18.21 0.74 -11.50
N PRO A 68 -17.84 1.47 -12.56
CA PRO A 68 -16.48 1.39 -13.09
C PRO A 68 -15.47 1.89 -12.06
N CYS A 69 -14.24 1.37 -12.13
CA CYS A 69 -13.12 1.90 -11.35
C CYS A 69 -12.91 3.40 -11.64
N ALA A 70 -12.59 4.19 -10.60
CA ALA A 70 -12.25 5.61 -10.74
C ALA A 70 -11.00 5.86 -11.62
N TYR A 71 -10.15 4.86 -11.81
CA TYR A 71 -8.95 4.94 -12.64
C TYR A 71 -9.10 4.21 -13.98
N ARG A 72 -10.33 4.13 -14.51
CA ARG A 72 -10.61 3.52 -15.81
C ARG A 72 -9.85 4.22 -16.94
N ASP A 73 -9.80 5.56 -16.92
CA ASP A 73 -9.08 6.35 -17.93
C ASP A 73 -7.56 6.13 -17.89
N PHE A 74 -7.03 5.61 -16.78
CA PHE A 74 -5.63 5.21 -16.66
C PHE A 74 -5.38 3.75 -17.06
N GLY A 75 -6.43 2.93 -17.24
CA GLY A 75 -6.34 1.54 -17.70
C GLY A 75 -7.01 0.48 -16.81
N CYS A 76 -7.69 0.87 -15.72
CA CYS A 76 -8.40 -0.10 -14.89
C CYS A 76 -9.80 -0.44 -15.43
N ASP A 77 -9.94 -1.59 -16.10
CA ASP A 77 -11.22 -2.05 -16.66
C ASP A 77 -12.15 -2.74 -15.64
N ARG A 78 -11.86 -2.67 -14.34
CA ARG A 78 -12.65 -3.34 -13.32
C ARG A 78 -13.98 -2.63 -13.09
N PHE A 79 -15.05 -3.43 -13.01
CA PHE A 79 -16.33 -3.04 -12.46
C PHE A 79 -16.48 -3.62 -11.07
N LEU A 80 -16.78 -2.75 -10.10
CA LEU A 80 -16.73 -3.05 -8.68
C LEU A 80 -18.13 -2.88 -8.12
N VAL A 81 -18.52 -3.75 -7.20
CA VAL A 81 -19.74 -3.50 -6.42
C VAL A 81 -19.59 -2.16 -5.71
N TYR A 82 -20.62 -1.34 -5.74
CA TYR A 82 -20.61 0.05 -5.28
C TYR A 82 -19.85 0.26 -3.96
N HIS A 83 -20.20 -0.50 -2.92
CA HIS A 83 -19.62 -0.39 -1.59
C HIS A 83 -18.16 -0.90 -1.48
N GLY A 84 -17.63 -1.54 -2.52
CA GLY A 84 -16.23 -1.95 -2.62
C GLY A 84 -15.36 -0.99 -3.44
N ALA A 85 -15.96 0.01 -4.11
CA ALA A 85 -15.24 0.91 -5.01
C ALA A 85 -14.19 1.76 -4.27
N ALA A 86 -14.52 2.26 -3.07
CA ALA A 86 -13.59 3.06 -2.27
C ALA A 86 -12.39 2.25 -1.75
N GLU A 87 -12.61 0.99 -1.36
CA GLU A 87 -11.52 0.10 -0.94
C GLU A 87 -10.60 -0.20 -2.12
N HIS A 88 -11.17 -0.54 -3.29
CA HIS A 88 -10.40 -0.75 -4.50
C HIS A 88 -9.58 0.48 -4.90
N LYS A 89 -10.16 1.69 -4.81
CA LYS A 89 -9.47 2.94 -5.14
C LYS A 89 -8.15 3.10 -4.38
N ARG A 90 -8.08 2.65 -3.13
CA ARG A 90 -6.87 2.75 -2.29
C ARG A 90 -5.77 1.75 -2.67
N VAL A 91 -6.12 0.68 -3.38
CA VAL A 91 -5.20 -0.43 -3.72
C VAL A 91 -5.03 -0.63 -5.22
N CYS A 92 -5.67 0.20 -6.04
CA CYS A 92 -5.70 0.00 -7.48
C CYS A 92 -4.30 0.23 -8.08
N PRO A 93 -3.74 -0.73 -8.83
CA PRO A 93 -2.41 -0.58 -9.44
C PRO A 93 -2.38 0.51 -10.52
N TRP A 94 -3.54 0.93 -11.02
CA TRP A 94 -3.71 1.99 -12.01
C TRP A 94 -3.88 3.38 -11.38
N MET A 95 -3.82 3.48 -10.05
CA MET A 95 -3.86 4.76 -9.37
C MET A 95 -2.70 5.64 -9.88
N PRO A 96 -2.97 6.89 -10.28
CA PRO A 96 -1.96 7.74 -10.89
C PRO A 96 -0.97 8.29 -9.86
N CYS A 97 0.30 8.34 -10.28
CA CYS A 97 1.44 8.90 -9.57
C CYS A 97 1.95 10.13 -10.32
N SER A 98 2.38 11.14 -9.58
CA SER A 98 3.01 12.33 -10.16
C SER A 98 4.50 12.11 -10.41
N CYS A 99 5.05 12.76 -11.43
CA CYS A 99 6.50 12.74 -11.65
C CYS A 99 7.26 13.47 -10.52
N PRO A 100 8.35 12.90 -9.98
CA PRO A 100 9.15 13.56 -8.94
C PRO A 100 9.96 14.76 -9.46
N GLN A 101 10.05 14.96 -10.77
CA GLN A 101 10.74 16.10 -11.37
C GLN A 101 9.99 17.41 -11.10
N THR A 102 10.67 18.37 -10.47
CA THR A 102 10.12 19.71 -10.23
C THR A 102 9.66 20.36 -11.52
N GLY A 103 8.40 20.82 -11.55
CA GLY A 103 7.79 21.46 -12.72
C GLY A 103 7.24 20.52 -13.77
N CYS A 104 7.40 19.19 -13.62
CA CYS A 104 6.77 18.22 -14.53
C CYS A 104 5.32 17.96 -14.11
N ALA A 105 4.39 18.12 -15.04
CA ALA A 105 2.95 17.92 -14.82
C ALA A 105 2.48 16.48 -15.16
N PHE A 106 3.40 15.54 -15.36
CA PHE A 106 3.03 14.16 -15.67
C PHE A 106 2.26 13.52 -14.53
N LEU A 107 1.17 12.84 -14.91
CA LEU A 107 0.31 12.08 -14.02
C LEU A 107 -0.10 10.78 -14.73
N GLY A 108 0.24 9.64 -14.15
CA GLY A 108 -0.06 8.34 -14.76
C GLY A 108 0.24 7.16 -13.84
N PRO A 109 -0.19 5.94 -14.19
CA PRO A 109 0.06 4.76 -13.37
C PRO A 109 1.58 4.50 -13.22
N PRO A 110 2.02 3.75 -12.18
CA PRO A 110 3.43 3.49 -11.92
C PRO A 110 4.22 2.97 -13.13
N ALA A 111 3.60 2.12 -13.96
CA ALA A 111 4.25 1.63 -15.19
C ALA A 111 4.53 2.77 -16.19
N ALA A 112 3.55 3.63 -16.46
CA ALA A 112 3.71 4.78 -17.35
C ALA A 112 4.69 5.82 -16.79
N LEU A 113 4.78 5.95 -15.46
CA LEU A 113 5.76 6.81 -14.81
C LEU A 113 7.19 6.36 -15.14
N LEU A 114 7.48 5.05 -15.19
CA LEU A 114 8.81 4.54 -15.54
C LEU A 114 9.20 4.93 -16.96
N ASP A 115 8.29 4.71 -17.91
CA ASP A 115 8.50 5.04 -19.33
C ASP A 115 8.70 6.56 -19.50
N HIS A 116 7.89 7.36 -18.82
CA HIS A 116 8.01 8.82 -18.79
C HIS A 116 9.38 9.27 -18.23
N CYS A 117 9.81 8.72 -17.10
CA CYS A 117 11.11 9.07 -16.51
C CYS A 117 12.26 8.79 -17.49
N SER A 118 12.18 7.69 -18.24
CA SER A 118 13.20 7.33 -19.22
C SER A 118 13.15 8.22 -20.47
N ALA A 119 11.96 8.48 -21.02
CA ALA A 119 11.79 9.23 -22.27
C ALA A 119 12.00 10.74 -22.09
N GLU A 120 11.34 11.34 -21.09
CA GLU A 120 11.25 12.81 -20.96
C GLU A 120 12.34 13.40 -20.07
N HIS A 121 12.95 12.58 -19.22
CA HIS A 121 13.98 13.01 -18.27
C HIS A 121 15.30 12.26 -18.43
N SER A 122 15.41 11.39 -19.43
CA SER A 122 16.59 10.55 -19.71
C SER A 122 17.11 9.83 -18.45
N ARG A 123 16.21 9.45 -17.53
CA ARG A 123 16.60 8.81 -16.28
C ARG A 123 16.81 7.33 -16.48
N PRO A 124 17.95 6.79 -16.05
CA PRO A 124 18.17 5.36 -16.11
C PRO A 124 17.24 4.63 -15.13
N ILE A 125 16.62 3.55 -15.60
CA ILE A 125 15.82 2.67 -14.75
C ILE A 125 16.73 1.55 -14.22
N ILE A 126 17.09 1.63 -12.95
CA ILE A 126 18.05 0.71 -12.33
C ILE A 126 17.32 -0.58 -11.92
N GLN A 127 17.64 -1.70 -12.56
CA GLN A 127 17.06 -3.00 -12.17
C GLN A 127 17.80 -3.56 -10.96
N VAL A 128 17.07 -3.92 -9.91
CA VAL A 128 17.64 -4.50 -8.69
C VAL A 128 16.99 -5.82 -8.33
N ARG A 129 17.77 -6.69 -7.69
CA ARG A 129 17.32 -7.95 -7.11
C ARG A 129 17.28 -7.84 -5.60
N TYR A 130 16.23 -8.38 -5.00
CA TYR A 130 16.08 -8.36 -3.54
C TYR A 130 17.11 -9.25 -2.84
N GLY A 131 17.42 -8.90 -1.59
CA GLY A 131 18.36 -9.64 -0.74
C GLY A 131 19.84 -9.45 -1.09
N ARG A 132 20.15 -8.68 -2.15
CA ARG A 132 21.53 -8.40 -2.59
C ARG A 132 21.83 -6.90 -2.47
N PRO A 133 23.01 -6.52 -1.94
CA PRO A 133 23.46 -5.14 -1.98
C PRO A 133 23.89 -4.75 -3.40
N TRP A 134 23.52 -3.53 -3.79
CA TRP A 134 23.85 -2.92 -5.08
C TRP A 134 24.63 -1.63 -4.83
N THR A 135 25.84 -1.55 -5.36
CA THR A 135 26.61 -0.30 -5.33
C THR A 135 26.17 0.58 -6.50
N LEU A 136 25.65 1.76 -6.19
CA LEU A 136 25.16 2.74 -7.15
C LEU A 136 26.04 3.99 -7.09
N SER A 137 26.28 4.59 -8.25
CA SER A 137 26.89 5.90 -8.39
C SER A 137 25.82 6.90 -8.78
N LEU A 138 25.45 7.79 -7.85
CA LEU A 138 24.36 8.73 -8.00
C LEU A 138 24.93 10.15 -8.18
N PRO A 139 24.77 10.79 -9.35
CA PRO A 139 25.18 12.18 -9.54
C PRO A 139 24.33 13.12 -8.67
N LEU A 140 24.95 14.03 -7.93
CA LEU A 140 24.24 14.96 -7.04
C LEU A 140 23.39 16.00 -7.80
N ALA A 141 23.77 16.31 -9.05
CA ALA A 141 22.95 17.09 -9.96
C ALA A 141 21.59 16.43 -10.24
N GLN A 142 21.50 15.11 -10.07
CA GLN A 142 20.30 14.32 -10.23
C GLN A 142 19.65 14.05 -8.87
N ARG A 143 18.64 14.86 -8.51
CA ARG A 143 17.99 14.79 -7.19
C ARG A 143 17.15 13.54 -6.94
N TRP A 144 16.91 12.72 -7.94
CA TRP A 144 16.15 11.49 -7.81
C TRP A 144 16.58 10.45 -8.83
N HIS A 145 16.46 9.18 -8.44
CA HIS A 145 16.80 8.01 -9.24
C HIS A 145 15.74 6.92 -9.05
N VAL A 146 15.47 6.17 -10.12
CA VAL A 146 14.42 5.14 -10.13
C VAL A 146 15.04 3.77 -10.15
N MET A 147 14.56 2.92 -9.25
CA MET A 147 14.93 1.52 -9.17
C MET A 147 13.70 0.64 -9.32
N VAL A 148 13.84 -0.53 -9.93
CA VAL A 148 12.75 -1.49 -10.13
C VAL A 148 13.19 -2.88 -9.70
N GLY A 149 12.40 -3.49 -8.82
CA GLY A 149 12.59 -4.89 -8.43
C GLY A 149 12.35 -5.83 -9.60
N GLN A 150 13.29 -6.74 -9.87
CA GLN A 150 13.16 -7.70 -10.96
C GLN A 150 12.06 -8.74 -10.70
N GLU A 151 11.77 -9.03 -9.43
CA GLU A 151 10.90 -10.11 -8.99
C GLU A 151 9.42 -9.77 -9.10
N ASP A 152 9.03 -8.55 -8.71
CA ASP A 152 7.63 -8.11 -8.61
C ASP A 152 7.35 -6.78 -9.32
N ARG A 153 8.36 -6.20 -9.98
CA ARG A 153 8.28 -4.91 -10.67
C ARG A 153 7.90 -3.75 -9.75
N SER A 154 8.08 -3.90 -8.44
CA SER A 154 7.90 -2.79 -7.49
C SER A 154 8.86 -1.66 -7.83
N VAL A 155 8.34 -0.43 -7.83
CA VAL A 155 9.08 0.78 -8.15
C VAL A 155 9.58 1.41 -6.86
N PHE A 156 10.85 1.77 -6.84
CA PHE A 156 11.49 2.49 -5.74
C PHE A 156 12.08 3.78 -6.25
N LEU A 157 11.94 4.83 -5.43
CA LEU A 157 12.52 6.14 -5.70
C LEU A 157 13.59 6.41 -4.65
N VAL A 158 14.81 6.65 -5.12
CA VAL A 158 15.90 7.18 -4.29
C VAL A 158 15.96 8.68 -4.51
N SER A 159 15.79 9.46 -3.45
CA SER A 159 15.83 10.92 -3.52
C SER A 159 17.02 11.46 -2.75
N LEU A 160 17.67 12.46 -3.33
CA LEU A 160 18.81 13.17 -2.78
C LEU A 160 18.40 14.62 -2.55
N ALA A 161 18.65 15.13 -1.36
CA ALA A 161 18.39 16.51 -1.04
C ALA A 161 19.48 17.09 -0.15
N ASP A 162 19.82 18.36 -0.37
CA ASP A 162 20.84 19.03 0.43
C ASP A 162 20.34 19.20 1.87
N LEU A 163 21.16 18.79 2.84
CA LEU A 163 20.91 18.92 4.26
C LEU A 163 21.92 19.91 4.85
N GLY A 164 21.61 21.19 4.70
CA GLY A 164 22.55 22.27 5.02
C GLY A 164 23.69 22.33 4.01
N VAL A 165 24.88 22.74 4.46
CA VAL A 165 26.05 22.96 3.60
C VAL A 165 27.03 21.78 3.55
N ALA A 166 26.91 20.83 4.47
CA ALA A 166 27.92 19.80 4.71
C ALA A 166 27.41 18.37 4.51
N ALA A 167 26.12 18.17 4.24
CA ALA A 167 25.55 16.84 4.11
C ALA A 167 24.44 16.79 3.06
N THR A 168 24.23 15.60 2.51
CA THR A 168 23.11 15.27 1.63
C THR A 168 22.25 14.22 2.32
N ALA A 169 20.95 14.48 2.43
CA ALA A 169 19.97 13.49 2.84
C ALA A 169 19.65 12.55 1.67
N VAL A 170 19.75 11.25 1.92
CA VAL A 170 19.34 10.20 0.97
C VAL A 170 18.18 9.44 1.57
N SER A 171 17.08 9.33 0.81
CA SER A 171 15.89 8.59 1.21
C SER A 171 15.50 7.59 0.15
N LEU A 172 14.85 6.50 0.56
CA LEU A 172 14.30 5.48 -0.32
C LEU A 172 12.85 5.23 0.05
N LEU A 173 11.96 5.27 -0.94
CA LEU A 173 10.55 4.94 -0.80
C LEU A 173 10.10 3.98 -1.90
N CYS A 174 9.02 3.26 -1.65
CA CYS A 174 8.33 2.46 -2.65
C CYS A 174 7.14 3.24 -3.23
N VAL A 175 7.09 3.37 -4.55
CA VAL A 175 6.00 4.06 -5.25
C VAL A 175 4.84 3.09 -5.43
N ARG A 176 3.76 3.29 -4.66
CA ARG A 176 2.57 2.44 -4.70
C ARG A 176 1.34 3.15 -4.11
N PRO A 177 0.12 2.63 -4.33
CA PRO A 177 -1.09 3.12 -3.66
C PRO A 177 -1.03 3.04 -2.14
N ASP A 178 -1.57 4.03 -1.44
CA ASP A 178 -1.55 4.13 0.03
C ASP A 178 -2.13 2.89 0.72
N GLY A 179 -3.25 2.38 0.21
CA GLY A 179 -3.89 1.19 0.76
C GLY A 179 -3.19 -0.10 0.40
N ALA A 180 -2.23 -0.09 -0.53
CA ALA A 180 -1.59 -1.32 -0.98
C ALA A 180 -0.85 -2.01 0.16
N VAL A 181 -0.27 -1.27 1.12
CA VAL A 181 0.42 -1.83 2.28
C VAL A 181 -0.53 -2.64 3.18
N ALA A 182 -1.82 -2.30 3.21
CA ALA A 182 -2.81 -3.00 4.03
C ALA A 182 -3.30 -4.32 3.40
N LEU A 183 -2.91 -4.65 2.16
CA LEU A 183 -3.27 -5.91 1.55
C LEU A 183 -2.48 -7.06 2.20
N PRO A 184 -3.12 -8.20 2.54
CA PRO A 184 -2.44 -9.34 3.17
C PRO A 184 -1.28 -9.92 2.34
N ALA A 185 -1.36 -9.80 1.02
CA ALA A 185 -0.34 -10.28 0.08
C ALA A 185 0.64 -9.18 -0.35
N ALA A 186 0.56 -7.98 0.23
CA ALA A 186 1.43 -6.87 -0.16
C ALA A 186 2.89 -7.16 0.22
N PRO A 187 3.84 -6.90 -0.69
CA PRO A 187 5.24 -7.02 -0.35
C PRO A 187 5.61 -5.90 0.61
N HIS A 188 6.14 -6.28 1.78
CA HIS A 188 6.76 -5.35 2.70
C HIS A 188 8.25 -5.34 2.41
N PHE A 189 8.87 -4.17 2.42
CA PHE A 189 10.29 -4.04 2.11
C PHE A 189 11.05 -3.50 3.30
N TRP A 190 12.25 -4.04 3.50
CA TRP A 190 13.26 -3.51 4.38
C TRP A 190 14.41 -3.01 3.53
N CYS A 191 14.97 -1.86 3.85
CA CYS A 191 16.09 -1.29 3.12
C CYS A 191 17.26 -1.04 4.05
N LYS A 192 18.46 -1.36 3.55
CA LYS A 192 19.73 -0.98 4.14
C LYS A 192 20.47 -0.08 3.15
N LEU A 193 20.69 1.16 3.55
CA LEU A 193 21.51 2.15 2.84
C LEU A 193 22.84 2.28 3.56
N SER A 194 23.95 2.24 2.84
CA SER A 194 25.25 2.52 3.42
C SER A 194 26.21 3.21 2.48
N VAL A 195 27.01 4.11 3.04
CA VAL A 195 28.07 4.83 2.37
C VAL A 195 29.36 4.57 3.14
N GLU A 196 30.37 4.11 2.42
CA GLU A 196 31.70 3.80 2.96
C GLU A 196 32.67 4.90 2.51
N HIS A 197 33.61 5.28 3.39
CA HIS A 197 34.60 6.29 3.03
C HIS A 197 35.51 5.79 1.88
N PRO A 198 35.72 6.58 0.81
CA PRO A 198 36.45 6.15 -0.38
C PRO A 198 37.92 5.77 -0.15
N ARG A 199 38.52 6.22 0.97
CA ARG A 199 39.90 5.85 1.37
C ARG A 199 40.02 4.54 2.15
N GLY A 200 38.92 3.83 2.42
CA GLY A 200 38.95 2.45 2.91
C GLY A 200 39.36 2.26 4.37
N ASP A 201 39.31 3.31 5.20
CA ASP A 201 39.38 3.10 6.64
C ASP A 201 38.05 2.52 7.11
N LYS A 202 38.09 1.30 7.68
CA LYS A 202 36.89 0.46 7.88
C LYS A 202 35.91 0.99 8.94
N ASP A 203 36.30 2.02 9.69
CA ASP A 203 35.52 2.57 10.80
C ASP A 203 34.69 3.81 10.42
N GLU A 204 34.93 4.43 9.25
CA GLU A 204 34.16 5.61 8.82
C GLU A 204 33.11 5.22 7.77
N MET A 205 31.95 4.80 8.28
CA MET A 205 30.80 4.35 7.49
C MET A 205 29.52 4.96 8.06
N VAL A 206 28.67 5.49 7.18
CA VAL A 206 27.31 5.89 7.56
C VAL A 206 26.34 4.87 7.00
N MET A 207 25.44 4.40 7.86
CA MET A 207 24.51 3.34 7.52
C MET A 207 23.16 3.57 8.17
N MET A 208 22.13 3.20 7.42
CA MET A 208 20.74 3.18 7.88
C MET A 208 20.11 1.85 7.49
N ALA A 209 19.28 1.31 8.36
CA ALA A 209 18.43 0.17 8.06
C ALA A 209 17.02 0.44 8.58
N SER A 210 16.01 0.38 7.72
CA SER A 210 14.62 0.66 8.10
C SER A 210 13.61 -0.03 7.20
N ALA A 211 12.36 -0.09 7.66
CA ALA A 211 11.24 -0.42 6.80
C ALA A 211 11.11 0.66 5.70
N VAL A 212 10.76 0.24 4.48
CA VAL A 212 10.58 1.15 3.35
C VAL A 212 9.20 1.76 3.42
N SER A 213 9.15 3.09 3.50
CA SER A 213 7.90 3.85 3.41
C SER A 213 7.28 3.72 2.02
N SER A 214 5.96 3.80 1.95
CA SER A 214 5.21 3.78 0.69
C SER A 214 4.58 5.14 0.42
N SER A 215 4.57 5.56 -0.84
CA SER A 215 3.89 6.80 -1.25
C SER A 215 3.36 6.68 -2.69
N PRO A 216 2.19 7.25 -2.99
CA PRO A 216 1.65 7.33 -4.34
C PRO A 216 2.30 8.48 -5.14
N LEU A 217 3.09 9.34 -4.50
CA LEU A 217 3.64 10.59 -5.05
C LEU A 217 2.58 11.58 -5.57
N SER A 218 1.28 11.32 -5.35
CA SER A 218 0.19 12.17 -5.84
C SER A 218 0.21 13.59 -5.22
N ALA A 219 0.82 13.76 -4.05
CA ALA A 219 1.03 15.06 -3.39
C ALA A 219 2.39 15.71 -3.72
N GLY A 220 3.17 15.13 -4.65
CA GLY A 220 4.53 15.54 -4.97
C GLY A 220 5.61 14.73 -4.24
N PRO A 221 6.90 15.01 -4.52
CA PRO A 221 8.01 14.36 -3.83
C PRO A 221 8.03 14.72 -2.34
N PRO A 222 8.50 13.83 -1.45
CA PRO A 222 8.59 14.10 -0.02
C PRO A 222 9.55 15.28 0.24
N VAL A 223 9.25 16.05 1.29
CA VAL A 223 10.08 17.18 1.71
C VAL A 223 11.46 16.66 2.16
N PRO A 224 12.56 17.28 1.70
CA PRO A 224 13.91 16.99 2.19
C PRO A 224 14.02 16.93 3.71
N GLY A 225 14.64 15.86 4.23
CA GLY A 225 14.89 15.71 5.67
C GLY A 225 13.65 15.43 6.53
N GLN A 226 12.48 15.20 5.93
CA GLN A 226 11.29 14.72 6.64
C GLN A 226 11.09 13.22 6.40
N GLY A 227 10.94 12.46 7.47
CA GLY A 227 10.78 11.01 7.42
C GLY A 227 12.10 10.26 7.58
N MET A 228 12.19 9.06 7.00
CA MET A 228 13.34 8.16 7.15
C MET A 228 14.38 8.44 6.05
N PHE A 229 15.53 8.99 6.44
CA PHE A 229 16.66 9.26 5.55
C PHE A 229 18.00 9.01 6.24
N VAL A 230 19.05 8.83 5.44
CA VAL A 230 20.44 8.81 5.89
C VAL A 230 21.10 10.13 5.52
N ALA A 231 21.71 10.81 6.50
CA ALA A 231 22.51 12.00 6.25
C ALA A 231 23.93 11.57 5.87
N VAL A 232 24.35 11.88 4.65
CA VAL A 232 25.68 11.55 4.14
C VAL A 232 26.53 12.81 4.14
N PRO A 233 27.56 12.90 4.99
CA PRO A 233 28.53 13.99 4.96
C PRO A 233 29.22 14.08 3.59
N HIS A 234 29.47 15.30 3.11
CA HIS A 234 30.09 15.53 1.80
C HIS A 234 31.53 15.02 1.74
N GLU A 235 32.19 14.83 2.89
CA GLU A 235 33.53 14.22 2.99
C GLU A 235 33.57 12.77 2.51
N LEU A 236 32.43 12.06 2.56
CA LEU A 236 32.29 10.68 2.05
C LEU A 236 32.02 10.61 0.54
N MET A 237 31.84 11.75 -0.11
CA MET A 237 31.52 11.82 -1.53
C MET A 237 32.78 12.02 -2.37
N SER A 238 32.73 11.58 -3.63
CA SER A 238 33.81 11.81 -4.60
C SER A 238 33.37 12.87 -5.60
N GLY A 239 33.67 14.13 -5.30
CA GLY A 239 33.18 15.28 -6.08
C GLY A 239 31.66 15.32 -6.08
N ASP A 240 31.05 15.38 -7.27
CA ASP A 240 29.60 15.47 -7.45
C ASP A 240 28.90 14.11 -7.57
N VAL A 241 29.56 13.02 -7.16
CA VAL A 241 29.02 11.67 -7.24
C VAL A 241 29.01 11.01 -5.86
N LEU A 242 27.83 10.51 -5.49
CA LEU A 242 27.63 9.68 -4.31
C LEU A 242 27.72 8.20 -4.68
N ALA A 243 28.71 7.50 -4.13
CA ALA A 243 28.74 6.04 -4.14
C ALA A 243 27.97 5.50 -2.93
N ILE A 244 26.86 4.79 -3.17
CA ILE A 244 26.00 4.25 -2.12
C ILE A 244 25.69 2.78 -2.36
N SER A 245 25.75 1.97 -1.31
CA SER A 245 25.29 0.59 -1.31
C SER A 245 23.84 0.55 -0.85
N VAL A 246 22.97 -0.01 -1.70
CA VAL A 246 21.53 -0.15 -1.47
C VAL A 246 21.18 -1.64 -1.46
N ARG A 247 20.65 -2.13 -0.36
CA ARG A 247 20.07 -3.48 -0.26
C ARG A 247 18.60 -3.36 0.09
N ILE A 248 17.75 -3.97 -0.73
CA ILE A 248 16.31 -4.06 -0.48
C ILE A 248 15.99 -5.53 -0.22
N ASP A 249 15.41 -5.83 0.93
CA ASP A 249 14.91 -7.15 1.28
C ASP A 249 13.37 -7.14 1.18
N GLN A 250 12.80 -8.11 0.46
CA GLN A 250 11.37 -8.35 0.45
C GLN A 250 11.03 -9.24 1.64
N LEU A 251 10.33 -8.67 2.62
CA LEU A 251 9.79 -9.39 3.75
C LEU A 251 8.54 -10.13 3.26
N GLN A 252 8.56 -11.46 3.33
CA GLN A 252 7.34 -12.23 3.10
C GLN A 252 6.27 -11.78 4.10
N PRO A 253 4.99 -11.70 3.68
CA PRO A 253 3.92 -11.55 4.65
C PRO A 253 4.02 -12.68 5.67
N PRO A 254 3.73 -12.43 6.96
CA PRO A 254 3.74 -13.49 7.95
C PRO A 254 2.86 -14.64 7.44
N PRO A 255 3.31 -15.91 7.53
CA PRO A 255 2.47 -17.02 7.12
C PRO A 255 1.14 -16.92 7.87
N PRO A 256 -0.01 -17.16 7.21
CA PRO A 256 -1.27 -17.20 7.93
C PRO A 256 -1.09 -18.17 9.09
N ALA A 257 -1.45 -17.73 10.31
CA ALA A 257 -1.38 -18.56 11.49
C ALA A 257 -2.03 -19.90 11.15
N SER A 258 -1.20 -20.94 11.04
CA SER A 258 -1.68 -22.25 10.67
C SER A 258 -2.54 -22.71 11.83
N THR A 259 -3.86 -22.59 11.70
CA THR A 259 -4.80 -23.39 12.49
C THR A 259 -4.71 -24.81 11.97
N ALA A 260 -3.54 -25.44 12.14
CA ALA A 260 -3.39 -26.87 12.13
C ALA A 260 -4.04 -27.37 13.42
N VAL A 261 -5.36 -27.49 13.42
CA VAL A 261 -6.02 -28.45 14.30
C VAL A 261 -5.57 -29.80 13.76
N ALA A 262 -4.52 -30.35 14.36
CA ALA A 262 -4.13 -31.73 14.15
C ALA A 262 -5.32 -32.60 14.54
N ALA A 263 -6.06 -33.08 13.55
CA ALA A 263 -6.99 -34.18 13.75
C ALA A 263 -6.13 -35.38 14.18
N ARG A 264 -6.08 -35.65 15.49
CA ARG A 264 -5.58 -36.93 16.01
C ARG A 264 -6.50 -38.01 15.46
N ALA A 265 -6.00 -38.79 14.50
CA ALA A 265 -6.59 -40.08 14.19
C ALA A 265 -6.60 -40.93 15.48
N PRO A 266 -7.70 -41.61 15.82
CA PRO A 266 -7.71 -42.51 16.96
C PRO A 266 -6.73 -43.66 16.70
N ALA A 267 -5.87 -43.91 17.69
CA ALA A 267 -4.89 -44.99 17.65
C ALA A 267 -5.61 -46.35 17.56
N SER A 268 -5.20 -47.17 16.61
CA SER A 268 -5.63 -48.58 16.50
C SER A 268 -5.21 -49.36 17.75
N PRO A 269 -6.07 -50.22 18.32
CA PRO A 269 -5.71 -51.03 19.48
C PRO A 269 -4.69 -52.12 19.14
N PRO A 270 -3.80 -52.49 20.07
CA PRO A 270 -2.77 -53.50 19.85
C PRO A 270 -3.35 -54.93 19.82
N PRO A 271 -2.67 -55.88 19.13
CA PRO A 271 -3.13 -57.26 19.00
C PRO A 271 -3.05 -58.03 20.33
N SER A 272 -4.11 -58.76 20.64
CA SER A 272 -4.24 -59.64 21.80
C SER A 272 -3.38 -60.91 21.62
N HIS A 273 -2.38 -61.10 22.48
CA HIS A 273 -1.63 -62.35 22.58
C HIS A 273 -2.49 -63.44 23.25
N ALA A 274 -2.82 -64.48 22.49
CA ALA A 274 -3.48 -65.68 22.98
C ALA A 274 -2.56 -66.44 23.95
N ARG A 275 -3.04 -66.67 25.17
CA ARG A 275 -2.32 -67.38 26.24
C ARG A 275 -2.60 -68.88 26.13
N THR A 276 -1.65 -69.64 25.61
CA THR A 276 -1.69 -71.10 25.55
C THR A 276 -1.53 -71.67 26.96
N THR A 277 -2.62 -72.16 27.57
CA THR A 277 -2.54 -72.96 28.81
C THR A 277 -2.37 -74.44 28.45
N THR A 278 -1.17 -74.97 28.66
CA THR A 278 -0.89 -76.41 28.73
C THR A 278 -1.57 -77.01 29.96
N ARG A 279 -2.56 -77.88 29.74
CA ARG A 279 -3.23 -78.68 30.78
C ARG A 279 -2.42 -79.96 31.00
N ARG A 280 -1.89 -80.15 32.21
CA ARG A 280 -1.20 -81.36 32.65
C ARG A 280 -2.24 -82.38 33.11
N LEU A 281 -2.15 -83.61 32.59
CA LEU A 281 -2.95 -84.77 32.99
C LEU A 281 -2.44 -85.33 34.34
N GLN A 282 -3.34 -85.45 35.30
CA GLN A 282 -3.41 -86.50 36.33
C GLN A 282 -4.89 -86.79 36.58
#